data_AF-A0A1Y6G9N3-F1
#
_entry.id   AF-A0A1Y6G9N3-F1
#
_cell.length_a   1.000
_cell.length_b   1.000
_cell.length_c   1.000
_cell.angle_alpha   90.00
_cell.angle_beta   90.00
_cell.angle_gamma   90.00
#
_symmetry.space_group_name_H-M   'P 1'
#
loop_
_entity.id
_entity.type
_entity.pdbx_description
1 polymer ?
#
loop_
_entity_poly.entity_id
_entity_poly.type
_entity_poly.pdbx_seq_one_letter_code
_entity_poly.pdbx_strand_id
1 'polypeptide(L)'
;MKGGAKSKTYSVSIKSTEHKEQEAFQNSEEFKELSRSRYKIEAKNSELKHGHGYNTASASGLFGMEIQGATTIFAVNFKRIITLLKEKNSKGE
;
A
#
# COMPACT_ATOMS: atom_id res chain seq x y z
N MET A 1 25.89 -57.74 -13.21
CA MET A 1 25.25 -56.42 -13.42
C MET A 1 25.96 -55.43 -12.49
N LYS A 2 26.68 -54.44 -13.04
CA LYS A 2 27.51 -53.49 -12.25
C LYS A 2 26.59 -52.53 -11.49
N GLY A 3 26.69 -52.55 -10.15
CA GLY A 3 25.84 -51.81 -9.24
C GLY A 3 26.21 -50.33 -9.09
N GLY A 4 25.17 -49.52 -8.83
CA GLY A 4 25.26 -48.42 -7.87
C GLY A 4 25.76 -47.05 -8.35
N ALA A 5 25.38 -46.57 -9.53
CA ALA A 5 25.57 -45.15 -9.85
C ALA A 5 24.58 -44.28 -9.04
N LYS A 6 25.06 -43.50 -8.07
CA LYS A 6 24.23 -42.51 -7.36
C LYS A 6 23.88 -41.35 -8.31
N SER A 7 22.61 -41.20 -8.68
CA SER A 7 22.17 -40.01 -9.41
C SER A 7 22.10 -38.80 -8.47
N LYS A 8 22.62 -37.65 -8.93
CA LYS A 8 22.36 -36.35 -8.31
C LYS A 8 21.30 -35.65 -9.14
N THR A 9 20.16 -35.36 -8.54
CA THR A 9 19.10 -34.57 -9.16
C THR A 9 19.35 -33.09 -8.88
N TYR A 10 19.41 -32.28 -9.93
CA TYR A 10 19.44 -30.82 -9.83
C TYR A 10 18.08 -30.28 -10.26
N SER A 11 17.44 -29.48 -9.41
CA SER A 11 16.23 -28.75 -9.76
C SER A 11 16.61 -27.36 -10.27
N VAL A 12 16.16 -27.00 -11.47
CA VAL A 12 16.29 -25.65 -12.02
C VAL A 12 14.92 -24.99 -11.99
N SER A 13 14.78 -23.89 -11.27
CA SER A 13 13.56 -23.07 -11.29
C SER A 13 13.55 -22.21 -12.54
N ILE A 14 12.70 -22.55 -13.51
CA ILE A 14 12.47 -21.73 -14.70
C ILE A 14 11.44 -20.67 -14.31
N LYS A 15 11.84 -19.39 -14.26
CA LYS A 15 10.88 -18.28 -14.09
C LYS A 15 9.92 -18.26 -15.28
N SER A 16 8.62 -18.19 -14.99
CA SER A 16 7.61 -17.98 -16.02
C SER A 16 7.80 -16.63 -16.72
N THR A 17 7.19 -16.48 -17.89
CA THR A 17 7.21 -15.22 -18.66
C THR A 17 6.70 -14.05 -17.82
N GLU A 18 5.63 -14.24 -17.06
CA GLU A 18 5.03 -13.22 -16.19
C GLU A 18 6.02 -12.75 -15.12
N HIS A 19 6.77 -13.67 -14.49
CA HIS A 19 7.75 -13.30 -13.48
C HIS A 19 8.90 -12.47 -14.07
N LYS A 20 9.32 -12.76 -15.31
CA LYS A 20 10.35 -11.98 -16.00
C LYS A 20 9.84 -10.59 -16.38
N GLU A 21 8.60 -10.50 -16.83
CA GLU A 21 7.95 -9.22 -17.16
C GLU A 21 7.76 -8.34 -15.92
N GLN A 22 7.31 -8.93 -14.81
CA GLN A 22 7.20 -8.23 -13.52
C GLN A 22 8.55 -7.73 -13.03
N GLU A 23 9.60 -8.54 -13.14
CA GLU A 23 10.97 -8.14 -12.79
C GLU A 23 11.47 -7.00 -13.67
N ALA A 24 11.22 -7.05 -14.98
CA ALA A 24 11.55 -5.96 -15.90
C ALA A 24 10.80 -4.67 -15.53
N PHE A 25 9.50 -4.75 -15.24
CA PHE A 25 8.69 -3.61 -14.83
C PHE A 25 9.16 -3.01 -13.49
N GLN A 26 9.46 -3.84 -12.48
CA GLN A 26 9.96 -3.36 -11.19
C GLN A 26 11.31 -2.65 -11.30
N ASN A 27 12.11 -2.98 -12.31
CA ASN A 27 13.37 -2.31 -12.60
C ASN A 27 13.23 -0.99 -13.37
N SER A 28 12.05 -0.70 -13.93
CA SER A 28 11.77 0.56 -14.60
C SER A 28 11.90 1.76 -13.65
N GLU A 29 12.26 2.92 -14.17
CA GLU A 29 12.37 4.13 -13.34
C GLU A 29 11.00 4.60 -12.85
N GLU A 30 9.96 4.48 -13.68
CA GLU A 30 8.57 4.78 -13.31
C GLU A 30 8.14 4.01 -12.05
N PHE A 31 8.38 2.69 -12.02
CA PHE A 31 8.06 1.88 -10.84
C PHE A 31 8.86 2.32 -9.62
N LYS A 32 10.15 2.62 -9.78
CA LYS A 32 11.01 3.07 -8.68
C LYS A 32 10.55 4.42 -8.11
N GLU A 33 10.18 5.37 -8.96
CA GLU A 33 9.64 6.66 -8.53
C GLU A 33 8.31 6.50 -7.78
N LEU A 34 7.39 5.71 -8.33
CA LEU A 34 6.12 5.41 -7.67
C LEU A 34 6.34 4.72 -6.32
N SER A 35 7.27 3.75 -6.27
CA SER A 35 7.62 3.03 -5.04
C SER A 35 8.21 3.97 -3.98
N ARG A 36 9.09 4.92 -4.36
CA ARG A 36 9.61 5.95 -3.45
C ARG A 36 8.51 6.85 -2.88
N SER A 37 7.39 7.03 -3.57
CA SER A 37 6.27 7.84 -3.05
C SER A 37 5.41 7.13 -2.00
N ARG A 38 5.49 5.79 -1.92
CA ARG A 38 4.59 4.93 -1.13
C ARG A 38 4.62 5.24 0.37
N TYR A 39 5.76 5.61 0.94
CA TYR A 39 5.86 5.93 2.37
C TYR A 39 4.89 7.04 2.80
N LYS A 40 4.60 8.01 1.92
CA LYS A 40 3.64 9.10 2.19
C LYS A 40 2.22 8.55 2.33
N ILE A 41 1.88 7.57 1.49
CA ILE A 41 0.56 6.93 1.47
C ILE A 41 0.41 6.02 2.69
N GLU A 42 1.44 5.22 3.00
CA GLU A 42 1.42 4.31 4.14
C GLU A 42 1.30 5.05 5.48
N ALA A 43 2.00 6.17 5.63
CA ALA A 43 1.88 7.03 6.80
C ALA A 43 0.43 7.53 6.98
N LYS A 44 -0.20 8.04 5.91
CA LYS A 44 -1.60 8.50 5.96
C LYS A 44 -2.59 7.36 6.20
N ASN A 45 -2.36 6.19 5.60
CA ASN A 45 -3.20 5.01 5.85
C ASN A 45 -3.09 4.54 7.30
N SER A 46 -1.89 4.59 7.88
CA SER A 46 -1.70 4.25 9.29
C SER A 46 -2.43 5.25 10.21
N GLU A 47 -2.35 6.55 9.94
CA GLU A 47 -3.09 7.58 10.66
C GLU A 47 -4.61 7.38 10.56
N LEU A 48 -5.13 7.11 9.35
CA LEU A 48 -6.55 6.82 9.15
C LEU A 48 -7.00 5.59 9.96
N LYS A 49 -6.24 4.49 9.86
CA LYS A 49 -6.54 3.23 10.54
C LYS A 49 -6.56 3.36 12.06
N HIS A 50 -5.49 3.92 12.62
CA HIS A 50 -5.27 3.91 14.06
C HIS A 50 -5.75 5.21 14.74
N GLY A 51 -5.46 6.37 14.14
CA GLY A 51 -5.80 7.68 14.70
C GLY A 51 -7.26 8.08 14.48
N HIS A 52 -7.91 7.54 13.44
CA HIS A 52 -9.30 7.89 13.09
C HIS A 52 -10.27 6.71 13.13
N GLY A 53 -9.83 5.56 13.66
CA GLY A 53 -10.71 4.41 13.86
C GLY A 53 -11.18 3.73 12.58
N TYR A 54 -10.56 4.01 11.43
CA TYR A 54 -10.93 3.37 10.15
C TYR A 54 -10.73 1.85 10.18
N ASN A 55 -9.81 1.34 11.00
CA ASN A 55 -9.56 -0.09 11.12
C ASN A 55 -10.63 -0.85 11.90
N THR A 56 -11.47 -0.15 12.67
CA THR A 56 -12.44 -0.77 13.57
C THR A 56 -13.84 -0.58 13.01
N ALA A 57 -14.51 -1.67 12.62
CA ALA A 57 -15.89 -1.61 12.17
C ALA A 57 -16.83 -1.25 13.32
N SER A 58 -17.56 -0.14 13.18
CA SER A 58 -18.58 0.32 14.12
C SER A 58 -19.97 -0.20 13.75
N ALA A 59 -20.15 -0.65 12.51
CA ALA A 59 -21.37 -1.26 12.00
C ALA A 59 -21.06 -2.59 11.30
N SER A 60 -21.99 -3.54 11.37
CA SER A 60 -21.88 -4.82 10.66
C SER A 60 -22.33 -4.70 9.22
N GLY A 61 -21.67 -5.43 8.32
CA GLY A 61 -22.04 -5.53 6.91
C GLY A 61 -21.37 -4.50 6.01
N LEU A 62 -21.23 -4.86 4.72
CA LEU A 62 -20.46 -4.10 3.73
C LEU A 62 -20.94 -2.65 3.60
N PHE A 63 -22.26 -2.44 3.60
CA PHE A 63 -22.85 -1.10 3.49
C PHE A 63 -22.50 -0.19 4.67
N GLY A 64 -22.57 -0.70 5.90
CA GLY A 64 -22.21 0.07 7.10
C GLY A 64 -20.71 0.42 7.12
N MET A 65 -19.87 -0.52 6.68
CA MET A 65 -18.43 -0.28 6.53
C MET A 65 -18.11 0.76 5.45
N GLU A 66 -18.85 0.76 4.35
CA GLU A 66 -18.69 1.74 3.27
C GLU A 66 -19.05 3.16 3.74
N ILE A 67 -20.20 3.32 4.42
CA ILE A 67 -20.59 4.62 5.02
C ILE A 67 -19.57 5.08 6.04
N GLN A 68 -19.12 4.19 6.94
CA GLN A 68 -18.12 4.53 7.94
C GLN A 68 -16.81 4.97 7.27
N GLY A 69 -16.36 4.23 6.26
CA GLY A 69 -15.14 4.54 5.53
C GLY A 69 -15.22 5.90 4.84
N ALA A 70 -16.30 6.14 4.08
CA ALA A 70 -16.54 7.41 3.39
C ALA A 70 -16.60 8.60 4.36
N THR A 71 -17.32 8.45 5.46
CA THR A 71 -17.46 9.49 6.49
C THR A 71 -16.12 9.81 7.16
N THR A 72 -15.33 8.78 7.49
CA THR A 72 -14.02 8.95 8.11
C THR A 72 -13.07 9.70 7.19
N ILE A 73 -12.98 9.30 5.91
CA ILE A 73 -12.14 9.95 4.91
C ILE A 73 -12.56 11.42 4.72
N PHE A 74 -13.86 11.67 4.60
CA PHE A 74 -14.41 13.02 4.45
C PHE A 74 -14.03 13.93 5.63
N ALA A 75 -14.30 13.49 6.87
CA ALA A 75 -14.05 14.29 8.06
C ALA A 75 -12.56 14.60 8.27
N VAL A 76 -11.68 13.62 8.03
CA VAL A 76 -10.22 13.80 8.15
C VAL A 76 -9.68 14.77 7.12
N ASN A 77 -10.12 14.65 5.86
CA ASN A 77 -9.76 15.58 4.81
C ASN A 77 -10.26 16.99 5.11
N PHE A 78 -11.50 17.13 5.59
CA PHE A 78 -12.06 18.41 5.98
C PHE A 78 -11.26 19.08 7.10
N LYS A 79 -10.90 18.31 8.14
CA LYS A 79 -10.02 18.79 9.22
C LYS A 79 -8.68 19.28 8.68
N ARG A 80 -8.07 18.56 7.74
CA ARG A 80 -6.78 18.95 7.13
C ARG A 80 -6.89 20.26 6.35
N ILE A 81 -7.94 20.44 5.56
CA ILE A 81 -8.18 21.69 4.81
C ILE A 81 -8.28 22.87 5.77
N ILE A 82 -9.06 22.75 6.85
CA ILE A 82 -9.18 23.80 7.86
C ILE A 82 -7.82 24.13 8.48
N THR A 83 -7.02 23.13 8.84
CA THR A 83 -5.67 23.34 9.39
C THR A 83 -4.77 24.09 8.42
N LEU A 84 -4.76 23.70 7.14
CA LEU A 84 -3.96 24.37 6.11
C LEU A 84 -4.40 25.83 5.88
N LEU A 85 -5.70 26.10 5.92
CA LEU A 85 -6.23 27.46 5.83
C LEU A 85 -5.75 28.32 7.01
N LYS A 86 -5.78 27.77 8.23
CA LYS A 86 -5.26 28.45 9.43
C LYS A 86 -3.77 28.74 9.32
N GLU A 87 -2.97 27.74 8.95
CA GLU A 87 -1.52 27.88 8.78
C GLU A 87 -1.17 28.94 7.72
N LYS A 88 -1.91 28.97 6.61
CA LYS A 88 -1.74 29.98 5.55
C LYS A 88 -2.05 31.39 6.07
N ASN A 89 -3.15 31.55 6.79
CA ASN A 89 -3.56 32.84 7.34
C ASN A 89 -2.58 33.35 8.41
N SER A 90 -2.00 32.45 9.23
CA SER A 90 -1.01 32.81 10.24
C SER A 90 0.40 33.15 9.71
N LYS A 91 0.68 32.83 8.44
CA LYS A 91 1.97 33.13 7.77
C LYS A 91 1.90 34.38 6.88
N GLY A 92 0.74 35.03 6.84
CA GLY A 92 0.50 36.27 6.11
C GLY A 92 0.58 37.54 6.98
N GLU A 93 0.97 37.40 8.25
CA GLU A 93 1.43 38.47 9.15
C GLU A 93 2.96 38.37 9.29
#